data_AF-A0A7J4RLX7-F1
#
_entry.id   AF-A0A7J4RLX7-F1
#
_cell.length_a   1.000
_cell.length_b   1.000
_cell.length_c   1.000
_cell.angle_alpha   90.00
_cell.angle_beta   90.00
_cell.angle_gamma   90.00
#
_symmetry.space_group_name_H-M   'P 1'
#
loop_
_entity.id
_entity.type
_entity.pdbx_description
1 polymer ?
#
loop_
_entity_poly.entity_id
_entity_poly.type
_entity_poly.pdbx_seq_one_letter_code
_entity_poly.pdbx_strand_id
1 'polypeptide(L)'
;MASDDEVVRSDYLEIDDEGNHSAPSRDIEGTIEDEFSNGSSIDVLIKGVSGLIVFLSVSIILLWATYQSADITFGGPPQSLQLWEDQYREMTGLDEVNYLDGNGVGLCIVDTGIDASHPDLKSANIVAWVDLISGVESPYDDEGHGTAMAGIISSKGGLNGVSPGVDLLVAKAISDDG
;
A
#
# COMPACT_ATOMS: atom_id res chain seq x y z
N MET A 1 66.93 -26.25 59.43
CA MET A 1 66.33 -25.26 60.34
C MET A 1 66.01 -24.03 59.51
N ALA A 2 64.76 -23.96 59.05
CA ALA A 2 63.76 -22.90 59.35
C ALA A 2 63.97 -21.68 58.42
N SER A 3 63.25 -21.50 57.30
CA SER A 3 61.80 -21.38 57.03
C SER A 3 61.23 -19.98 57.37
N ASP A 4 60.51 -19.45 56.38
CA ASP A 4 59.37 -18.51 56.46
C ASP A 4 59.71 -17.03 56.78
N ASP A 5 59.02 -15.97 56.31
CA ASP A 5 57.72 -15.87 55.65
C ASP A 5 57.58 -14.49 54.95
N GLU A 6 56.71 -14.43 53.95
CA GLU A 6 56.27 -13.24 53.22
C GLU A 6 55.25 -12.45 54.08
N VAL A 7 55.50 -11.16 54.36
CA VAL A 7 54.53 -10.32 55.11
C VAL A 7 54.00 -9.20 54.20
N VAL A 8 52.76 -9.41 53.78
CA VAL A 8 51.85 -8.44 53.17
C VAL A 8 51.66 -7.25 54.11
N ARG A 9 52.00 -6.04 53.65
CA ARG A 9 51.69 -4.79 54.37
C ARG A 9 50.31 -4.28 53.96
N SER A 10 49.41 -4.26 54.93
CA SER A 10 48.09 -3.64 54.88
C SER A 10 48.24 -2.13 55.04
N ASP A 11 47.85 -1.34 54.04
CA ASP A 11 47.78 0.11 54.16
C ASP A 11 46.57 0.47 55.04
N TYR A 12 46.83 0.73 56.32
CA TYR A 12 45.90 1.34 57.24
C TYR A 12 45.96 2.87 57.13
N LEU A 13 44.78 3.48 57.13
CA LEU A 13 44.47 4.90 57.23
C LEU A 13 45.44 5.67 58.16
N GLU A 14 46.13 6.68 57.62
CA GLU A 14 46.76 7.73 58.43
C GLU A 14 45.68 8.72 58.89
N ILE A 15 45.63 8.95 60.21
CA ILE A 15 44.77 9.96 60.85
C ILE A 15 45.69 11.10 61.29
N ASP A 16 45.44 12.31 60.81
CA ASP A 16 46.09 13.54 61.26
C ASP A 16 45.40 14.12 62.51
N ASP A 17 46.21 14.75 63.36
CA ASP A 17 45.91 15.14 64.75
C ASP A 17 44.94 16.35 64.86
N GLU A 18 44.19 16.67 63.80
CA GLU A 18 43.20 17.75 63.75
C GLU A 18 41.75 17.26 63.62
N GLY A 19 41.50 15.95 63.62
CA GLY A 19 40.15 15.38 63.71
C GLY A 19 39.21 15.77 62.56
N ASN A 20 39.75 16.15 61.40
CA ASN A 20 38.96 16.55 60.25
C ASN A 20 38.79 15.38 59.28
N HIS A 21 37.60 14.77 59.27
CA HIS A 21 37.26 13.72 58.32
C HIS A 21 36.94 14.33 56.95
N SER A 22 37.96 14.45 56.10
CA SER A 22 37.75 14.70 54.67
C SER A 22 37.74 13.36 53.91
N ALA A 23 36.57 12.73 53.84
CA ALA A 23 36.36 11.67 52.87
C ALA A 23 36.30 12.31 51.46
N PRO A 24 37.01 11.79 50.45
CA PRO A 24 36.81 12.23 49.08
C PRO A 24 35.38 11.86 48.68
N SER A 25 34.52 12.87 48.50
CA SER A 25 33.24 12.72 47.82
C SER A 25 33.54 12.35 46.38
N ARG A 26 33.54 11.04 46.06
CA ARG A 26 33.59 10.58 44.68
C ARG A 26 32.24 10.93 44.05
N ASP A 27 32.31 11.65 42.96
CA ASP A 27 31.16 12.03 42.14
C ASP A 27 30.59 10.76 41.47
N ILE A 28 29.74 10.02 42.19
CA ILE A 28 29.04 8.83 41.66
C ILE A 28 28.01 9.25 40.59
N GLU A 29 27.58 10.51 40.57
CA GLU A 29 26.62 11.04 39.60
C GLU A 29 27.21 11.23 38.19
N GLY A 30 28.52 11.47 38.08
CA GLY A 30 29.20 11.59 36.78
C GLY A 30 29.63 10.26 36.17
N THR A 31 29.64 9.17 36.96
CA THR A 31 30.19 7.88 36.51
C THR A 31 29.14 7.00 35.81
N ILE A 32 27.85 7.16 36.13
CA ILE A 32 26.78 6.35 35.53
C ILE A 32 26.41 6.86 34.12
N GLU A 33 26.57 8.15 33.84
CA GLU A 33 26.32 8.71 32.50
C GLU A 33 27.46 8.44 31.51
N ASP A 34 28.71 8.40 31.99
CA ASP A 34 29.88 8.23 31.12
C ASP A 34 30.16 6.76 30.73
N GLU A 35 29.71 5.78 31.53
CA GLU A 35 29.90 4.35 31.21
C GLU A 35 28.86 3.78 30.22
N PHE A 36 27.70 4.43 30.07
CA PHE A 36 26.76 4.08 28.99
C PHE A 36 27.14 4.75 27.65
N SER A 37 28.02 5.75 27.71
CA SER A 37 28.46 6.57 26.58
C SER A 37 29.82 6.14 26.00
N ASN A 38 30.53 5.18 26.61
CA ASN A 38 31.82 4.72 26.09
C ASN A 38 31.72 3.35 25.40
N GLY A 39 31.41 3.38 24.11
CA GLY A 39 31.59 2.23 23.26
C GLY A 39 31.08 2.48 21.85
N SER A 40 31.94 3.05 21.00
CA SER A 40 31.77 3.29 19.56
C SER A 40 30.92 2.28 18.78
N SER A 41 30.84 1.02 19.21
CA SER A 41 30.01 -0.03 18.63
C SER A 41 28.51 0.11 18.94
N ILE A 42 28.09 0.48 20.15
CA ILE A 42 26.66 0.67 20.49
C ILE A 42 26.09 1.89 19.76
N ASP A 43 26.85 2.98 19.67
CA ASP A 43 26.48 4.16 18.88
C ASP A 43 26.36 3.85 17.38
N VAL A 44 27.25 3.01 16.84
CA VAL A 44 27.17 2.55 15.44
C VAL A 44 25.95 1.66 15.22
N LEU A 45 25.60 0.81 16.19
CA LEU A 45 24.40 -0.02 16.13
C LEU A 45 23.13 0.81 16.21
N ILE A 46 23.04 1.78 17.14
CA ILE A 46 21.88 2.67 17.27
C ILE A 46 21.70 3.50 16.00
N LYS A 47 22.78 4.07 15.46
CA LYS A 47 22.73 4.82 14.18
C LYS A 47 22.35 3.93 13.00
N GLY A 48 22.86 2.69 12.96
CA GLY A 48 22.52 1.70 11.94
C GLY A 48 21.05 1.29 11.97
N VAL A 49 20.54 0.95 13.17
CA VAL A 49 19.14 0.54 13.37
C VAL A 49 18.19 1.71 13.14
N SER A 50 18.50 2.90 13.66
CA SER A 50 17.71 4.12 13.41
C SER A 50 17.69 4.47 11.93
N GLY A 51 18.83 4.38 11.24
CA GLY A 51 18.91 4.58 9.80
C GLY A 51 18.06 3.56 9.02
N LEU A 52 18.08 2.29 9.43
CA LEU A 52 17.24 1.25 8.83
C LEU A 52 15.74 1.52 9.04
N ILE A 53 15.34 1.95 10.24
CA ILE A 53 13.94 2.27 10.54
C ILE A 53 13.48 3.47 9.72
N VAL A 54 14.28 4.52 9.61
CA VAL A 54 13.95 5.70 8.79
C VAL A 54 13.89 5.30 7.32
N PHE A 55 14.84 4.50 6.83
CA PHE A 55 14.84 3.99 5.47
C PHE A 55 13.60 3.15 5.16
N LEU A 56 13.23 2.21 6.03
CA LEU A 56 12.03 1.39 5.88
C LEU A 56 10.76 2.25 5.94
N SER A 57 10.70 3.23 6.82
CA SER A 57 9.56 4.15 6.93
C SER A 57 9.40 4.99 5.65
N VAL A 58 10.50 5.54 5.14
CA VAL A 58 10.51 6.26 3.86
C VAL A 58 10.14 5.33 2.71
N SER A 59 10.63 4.09 2.72
CA SER A 59 10.29 3.08 1.71
C SER A 59 8.82 2.66 1.76
N ILE A 60 8.20 2.60 2.94
CA ILE A 60 6.77 2.33 3.10
C ILE A 60 5.94 3.52 2.60
N ILE A 61 6.34 4.76 2.90
CA ILE A 61 5.66 5.96 2.41
C ILE A 61 5.79 6.07 0.88
N LEU A 62 6.97 5.77 0.33
CA LEU A 62 7.19 5.67 -1.12
C LEU A 62 6.32 4.58 -1.72
N LEU A 63 6.29 3.38 -1.12
CA LEU A 63 5.44 2.28 -1.56
C LEU A 63 3.97 2.69 -1.57
N TRP A 64 3.49 3.36 -0.51
CA TRP A 64 2.12 3.86 -0.42
C TRP A 64 1.83 4.94 -1.48
N ALA A 65 2.76 5.86 -1.71
CA ALA A 65 2.63 6.88 -2.77
C ALA A 65 2.65 6.26 -4.17
N THR A 66 3.47 5.22 -4.38
CA THR A 66 3.46 4.44 -5.62
C THR A 66 2.22 3.56 -5.74
N TYR A 67 1.66 3.06 -4.64
CA TYR A 67 0.43 2.27 -4.62
C TYR A 67 -0.78 3.13 -5.01
N GLN A 68 -0.85 4.37 -4.54
CA GLN A 68 -1.96 5.26 -4.93
C GLN A 68 -1.91 5.63 -6.43
N SER A 69 -0.74 5.52 -7.07
CA SER A 69 -0.52 5.89 -8.47
C SER A 69 -0.42 4.71 -9.43
N ALA A 70 -0.05 3.53 -8.93
CA ALA A 70 -0.06 2.29 -9.67
C ALA A 70 -1.30 1.51 -9.24
N ASP A 71 -2.26 1.38 -10.15
CA ASP A 71 -3.54 0.67 -10.00
C ASP A 71 -3.32 -0.86 -9.80
N ILE A 72 -2.54 -1.22 -8.77
CA ILE A 72 -2.07 -2.56 -8.48
C ILE A 72 -2.98 -3.13 -7.40
N THR A 73 -4.00 -3.87 -7.82
CA THR A 73 -4.84 -4.66 -6.93
C THR A 73 -4.07 -5.91 -6.47
N PHE A 74 -3.62 -5.92 -5.20
CA PHE A 74 -2.95 -7.09 -4.62
C PHE A 74 -3.99 -8.10 -4.13
N GLY A 75 -4.55 -8.84 -5.08
CA GLY A 75 -5.60 -9.84 -4.84
C GLY A 75 -6.49 -9.96 -6.07
N GLY A 76 -6.28 -11.02 -6.85
CA GLY A 76 -7.15 -11.33 -7.97
C GLY A 76 -8.45 -12.02 -7.52
N PRO A 77 -9.42 -12.17 -8.42
CA PRO A 77 -10.63 -12.94 -8.13
C PRO A 77 -10.26 -14.36 -7.68
N PRO A 78 -11.03 -14.95 -6.74
CA PRO A 78 -10.88 -16.33 -6.31
C PRO A 78 -10.71 -17.30 -7.48
N GLN A 79 -9.86 -18.32 -7.31
CA GLN A 79 -9.57 -19.30 -8.37
C GLN A 79 -10.83 -19.98 -8.92
N SER A 80 -11.87 -20.14 -8.10
CA SER A 80 -13.16 -20.71 -8.54
C SER A 80 -13.89 -19.82 -9.55
N LEU A 81 -13.81 -18.49 -9.43
CA LEU A 81 -14.45 -17.58 -10.38
C LEU A 81 -13.73 -17.57 -11.72
N GLN A 82 -12.39 -17.63 -11.70
CA GLN A 82 -11.61 -17.72 -12.93
C GLN A 82 -11.90 -19.03 -13.68
N LEU A 83 -12.01 -20.15 -12.96
CA LEU A 83 -12.41 -21.43 -13.56
C LEU A 83 -13.80 -21.36 -14.22
N TRP A 84 -14.76 -20.66 -13.60
CA TRP A 84 -16.10 -20.49 -14.19
C TRP A 84 -16.08 -19.58 -15.41
N GLU A 85 -15.28 -18.52 -15.38
CA GLU A 85 -15.06 -17.64 -16.52
C GLU A 85 -14.44 -18.40 -17.69
N ASP A 86 -13.36 -19.15 -17.46
CA ASP A 86 -12.68 -19.97 -18.47
C ASP A 86 -13.65 -20.98 -19.10
N GLN A 87 -14.41 -21.71 -18.27
CA GLN A 87 -15.43 -22.64 -18.76
C GLN A 87 -16.50 -21.94 -19.60
N TYR A 88 -16.95 -20.76 -19.18
CA TYR A 88 -17.94 -20.00 -19.94
C TYR A 88 -17.38 -19.51 -21.28
N ARG A 89 -16.14 -19.02 -21.31
CA ARG A 89 -15.47 -18.56 -22.53
C ARG A 89 -15.22 -19.70 -23.50
N GLU A 90 -14.86 -20.88 -23.00
CA GLU A 90 -14.74 -22.11 -23.80
C GLU A 90 -16.10 -22.53 -24.38
N MET A 91 -17.16 -22.55 -23.57
CA MET A 91 -18.50 -22.95 -24.03
C MET A 91 -19.11 -21.98 -25.05
N THR A 92 -18.81 -20.68 -24.93
CA THR A 92 -19.33 -19.64 -25.83
C THR A 92 -18.47 -19.44 -27.07
N GLY A 93 -17.26 -20.01 -27.11
CA GLY A 93 -16.30 -19.83 -28.20
C GLY A 93 -15.62 -18.45 -28.18
N LEU A 94 -15.73 -17.69 -27.09
CA LEU A 94 -15.08 -16.38 -26.96
C LEU A 94 -13.55 -16.46 -27.04
N ASP A 95 -12.97 -17.61 -26.70
CA ASP A 95 -11.53 -17.83 -26.82
C ASP A 95 -11.04 -17.87 -28.28
N GLU A 96 -11.90 -18.24 -29.23
CA GLU A 96 -11.54 -18.29 -30.65
C GLU A 96 -11.43 -16.90 -31.28
N VAL A 97 -12.06 -15.88 -30.68
CA VAL A 97 -12.17 -14.51 -31.21
C VAL A 97 -11.44 -13.48 -30.37
N ASN A 98 -10.55 -13.91 -29.47
CA ASN A 98 -9.80 -13.06 -28.54
C ASN A 98 -8.85 -12.03 -29.18
N TYR A 99 -8.67 -12.08 -30.51
CA TYR A 99 -7.88 -11.13 -31.29
C TYR A 99 -8.69 -9.92 -31.78
N LEU A 100 -10.00 -9.89 -31.53
CA LEU A 100 -10.88 -8.78 -31.83
C LEU A 100 -11.20 -8.02 -30.54
N ASP A 101 -11.21 -6.69 -30.61
CA ASP A 101 -11.55 -5.80 -29.50
C ASP A 101 -12.83 -4.97 -29.74
N GLY A 102 -13.42 -5.09 -30.93
CA GLY A 102 -14.63 -4.35 -31.33
C GLY A 102 -14.37 -2.97 -31.93
N ASN A 103 -13.13 -2.62 -32.27
CA ASN A 103 -12.84 -1.38 -32.99
C ASN A 103 -13.71 -1.21 -34.25
N GLY A 104 -14.34 -0.04 -34.38
CA GLY A 104 -15.22 0.29 -35.50
C GLY A 104 -16.65 -0.24 -35.37
N VAL A 105 -17.01 -0.84 -34.22
CA VAL A 105 -18.37 -1.25 -33.89
C VAL A 105 -18.97 -0.25 -32.91
N GLY A 106 -20.13 0.31 -33.26
CA GLY A 106 -20.95 1.09 -32.34
C GLY A 106 -21.85 0.19 -31.51
N LEU A 107 -21.82 0.36 -30.18
CA LEU A 107 -22.65 -0.39 -29.23
C LEU A 107 -23.44 0.58 -28.35
N CYS A 108 -24.75 0.40 -28.29
CA CYS A 108 -25.63 1.22 -27.45
C CYS A 108 -26.07 0.47 -26.20
N ILE A 109 -25.82 1.04 -25.03
CA ILE A 109 -26.30 0.58 -23.73
C ILE A 109 -27.55 1.39 -23.37
N VAL A 110 -28.67 0.70 -23.15
CA VAL A 110 -29.94 1.31 -22.70
C VAL A 110 -30.21 0.81 -21.29
N ASP A 111 -29.86 1.60 -20.28
CA ASP A 111 -29.77 1.15 -18.88
C ASP A 111 -29.94 2.31 -17.89
N THR A 112 -29.44 2.18 -16.65
CA THR A 112 -29.46 3.21 -15.60
C THR A 112 -28.45 4.33 -15.83
N GLY A 113 -27.53 4.17 -16.77
CA GLY A 113 -26.54 5.19 -17.12
C GLY A 113 -25.12 4.63 -17.19
N ILE A 114 -24.13 5.50 -17.01
CA ILE A 114 -22.72 5.11 -16.92
C ILE A 114 -21.93 6.10 -16.05
N ASP A 115 -21.14 5.58 -15.11
CA ASP A 115 -20.08 6.34 -14.46
C ASP A 115 -18.81 6.33 -15.31
N ALA A 116 -18.66 7.34 -16.17
CA ALA A 116 -17.47 7.52 -17.01
C ALA A 116 -16.21 7.88 -16.20
N SER A 117 -16.33 8.21 -14.92
CA SER A 117 -15.19 8.52 -14.05
C SER A 117 -14.56 7.29 -13.41
N HIS A 118 -15.25 6.14 -13.47
CA HIS A 118 -14.78 4.87 -12.93
C HIS A 118 -13.42 4.49 -13.55
N PRO A 119 -12.38 4.12 -12.75
CA PRO A 119 -11.03 3.85 -13.24
C PRO A 119 -10.97 2.94 -14.46
N ASP A 120 -11.68 1.81 -14.41
CA ASP A 120 -11.74 0.83 -15.48
C ASP A 120 -12.47 1.30 -16.76
N LEU A 121 -13.28 2.37 -16.68
CA LEU A 121 -14.05 2.91 -17.81
C LEU A 121 -13.47 4.21 -18.37
N LYS A 122 -12.42 4.78 -17.76
CA LYS A 122 -11.77 6.02 -18.23
C LYS A 122 -11.25 5.95 -19.67
N SER A 123 -10.96 4.73 -20.14
CA SER A 123 -10.44 4.48 -21.48
C SER A 123 -11.51 4.04 -22.48
N ALA A 124 -12.76 3.90 -22.02
CA ALA A 124 -13.89 3.54 -22.88
C ALA A 124 -14.26 4.73 -23.77
N ASN A 125 -14.53 4.46 -25.05
CA ASN A 125 -14.84 5.50 -26.02
C ASN A 125 -16.34 5.81 -26.03
N ILE A 126 -16.79 6.73 -25.17
CA ILE A 126 -18.20 7.17 -25.15
C ILE A 126 -18.41 8.23 -26.24
N VAL A 127 -19.04 7.84 -27.35
CA VAL A 127 -19.26 8.71 -28.52
C VAL A 127 -20.61 9.43 -28.49
N ALA A 128 -21.57 8.94 -27.70
CA ALA A 128 -22.87 9.57 -27.52
C ALA A 128 -23.46 9.26 -26.15
N TRP A 129 -24.20 10.24 -25.61
CA TRP A 129 -24.94 10.15 -24.37
C TRP A 129 -26.33 10.76 -24.53
N VAL A 130 -27.34 10.12 -23.94
CA VAL A 130 -28.66 10.71 -23.75
C VAL A 130 -29.26 10.24 -22.44
N ASP A 131 -29.86 11.16 -21.71
CA ASP A 131 -30.66 10.86 -20.53
C ASP A 131 -32.14 11.08 -20.85
N LEU A 132 -32.91 9.99 -20.83
CA LEU A 132 -34.36 9.99 -21.09
C LEU A 132 -35.19 10.15 -19.81
N ILE A 133 -34.56 10.17 -18.64
CA ILE A 133 -35.21 10.32 -17.32
C ILE A 133 -35.20 11.78 -16.89
N SER A 134 -34.01 12.38 -16.75
CA SER A 134 -33.85 13.74 -16.21
C SER A 134 -33.34 14.75 -17.23
N GLY A 135 -32.91 14.30 -18.41
CA GLY A 135 -32.36 15.15 -19.47
C GLY A 135 -31.00 15.76 -19.13
N VAL A 136 -30.22 15.16 -18.23
CA VAL A 136 -28.88 15.63 -17.87
C VAL A 136 -27.92 15.41 -19.04
N GLU A 137 -27.17 16.46 -19.41
CA GLU A 137 -26.25 16.42 -20.56
C GLU A 137 -24.95 15.64 -20.30
N SER A 138 -24.55 15.51 -19.03
CA SER A 138 -23.36 14.77 -18.63
C SER A 138 -23.69 13.31 -18.28
N PRO A 139 -22.87 12.33 -18.68
CA PRO A 139 -23.04 10.94 -18.26
C PRO A 139 -22.94 10.78 -16.74
N TYR A 140 -23.85 10.00 -16.19
CA TYR A 140 -23.86 9.58 -14.79
C TYR A 140 -24.62 8.26 -14.66
N ASP A 141 -24.44 7.61 -13.52
CA ASP A 141 -25.22 6.45 -13.10
C ASP A 141 -25.47 6.57 -11.60
N ASP A 142 -26.74 6.57 -11.21
CA ASP A 142 -27.22 6.71 -9.84
C ASP A 142 -27.77 5.40 -9.26
N GLU A 143 -27.79 4.31 -10.05
CA GLU A 143 -28.16 2.96 -9.60
C GLU A 143 -26.92 2.04 -9.60
N GLY A 144 -26.18 2.01 -10.71
CA GLY A 144 -24.93 1.25 -10.88
C GLY A 144 -25.02 0.07 -11.85
N HIS A 145 -26.22 -0.42 -12.19
CA HIS A 145 -26.41 -1.53 -13.12
C HIS A 145 -25.84 -1.23 -14.51
N GLY A 146 -26.10 -0.04 -15.06
CA GLY A 146 -25.57 0.38 -16.35
C GLY A 146 -24.05 0.46 -16.38
N THR A 147 -23.43 0.97 -15.31
CA THR A 147 -21.97 0.98 -15.14
C THR A 147 -21.39 -0.44 -15.09
N ALA A 148 -22.05 -1.36 -14.39
CA ALA A 148 -21.64 -2.76 -14.35
C ALA A 148 -21.74 -3.42 -15.73
N MET A 149 -22.81 -3.18 -16.49
CA MET A 149 -22.97 -3.68 -17.85
C MET A 149 -21.90 -3.09 -18.80
N ALA A 150 -21.64 -1.79 -18.70
CA ALA A 150 -20.56 -1.14 -19.44
C ALA A 150 -19.19 -1.73 -19.09
N GLY A 151 -18.97 -2.07 -17.82
CA GLY A 151 -17.77 -2.75 -17.34
C GLY A 151 -17.54 -4.11 -18.01
N ILE A 152 -18.57 -4.97 -18.06
CA ILE A 152 -18.49 -6.28 -18.73
C ILE A 152 -18.09 -6.12 -20.22
N ILE A 153 -18.53 -5.05 -20.86
CA ILE A 153 -18.29 -4.83 -22.29
C ILE A 153 -16.94 -4.18 -22.56
N SER A 154 -16.62 -3.06 -21.91
CA SER A 154 -15.57 -2.14 -22.38
C SER A 154 -14.52 -1.74 -21.33
N SER A 155 -14.54 -2.36 -20.14
CA SER A 155 -13.54 -2.06 -19.11
C SER A 155 -12.10 -2.38 -19.56
N LYS A 156 -11.15 -1.57 -19.08
CA LYS A 156 -9.71 -1.85 -19.12
C LYS A 156 -9.12 -1.51 -17.74
N GLY A 157 -8.69 -2.52 -16.99
CA GLY A 157 -8.10 -2.31 -15.67
C GLY A 157 -8.25 -3.54 -14.79
N GLY A 158 -8.92 -3.38 -13.65
CA GLY A 158 -9.21 -4.48 -12.72
C GLY A 158 -10.07 -5.57 -13.34
N LEU A 159 -11.01 -5.19 -14.21
CA LEU A 159 -11.72 -6.06 -15.14
C LEU A 159 -11.30 -5.73 -16.59
N ASN A 160 -11.22 -6.77 -17.42
CA ASN A 160 -11.10 -6.60 -18.86
C ASN A 160 -12.43 -6.94 -19.52
N GLY A 161 -13.02 -5.96 -20.19
CA GLY A 161 -14.27 -6.14 -20.91
C GLY A 161 -14.10 -7.06 -22.12
N VAL A 162 -15.21 -7.63 -22.59
CA VAL A 162 -15.23 -8.52 -23.75
C VAL A 162 -14.81 -7.81 -25.04
N SER A 163 -15.14 -6.52 -25.18
CA SER A 163 -14.88 -5.73 -26.37
C SER A 163 -14.46 -4.28 -26.03
N PRO A 164 -13.21 -4.06 -25.56
CA PRO A 164 -12.76 -2.77 -25.05
C PRO A 164 -12.51 -1.66 -26.09
N GLY A 165 -12.68 -1.96 -27.38
CA GLY A 165 -12.49 -1.06 -28.52
C GLY A 165 -13.78 -0.54 -29.14
N VAL A 166 -14.96 -0.90 -28.60
CA VAL A 166 -16.23 -0.42 -29.15
C VAL A 166 -16.45 1.07 -28.92
N ASP A 167 -17.17 1.69 -29.85
CA ASP A 167 -17.72 3.03 -29.67
C ASP A 167 -19.01 2.93 -28.87
N LEU A 168 -18.98 3.36 -27.61
CA LEU A 168 -20.12 3.30 -26.70
C LEU A 168 -21.07 4.48 -26.91
N LEU A 169 -22.33 4.14 -27.11
CA LEU A 169 -23.46 5.05 -26.95
C LEU A 169 -24.17 4.64 -25.67
N VAL A 170 -24.54 5.60 -24.83
CA VAL A 170 -25.26 5.29 -23.59
C VAL A 170 -26.54 6.11 -23.53
N ALA A 171 -27.65 5.41 -23.31
CA ALA A 171 -28.97 5.97 -23.13
C ALA A 171 -29.48 5.58 -21.74
N LYS A 172 -29.51 6.55 -20.81
CA LYS A 172 -30.18 6.34 -19.53
C LYS A 172 -31.69 6.30 -19.77
N ALA A 173 -32.29 5.14 -19.54
CA ALA A 173 -33.71 4.89 -19.72
C ALA A 173 -34.36 4.26 -18.49
N ILE A 174 -33.56 3.96 -17.45
CA ILE A 174 -33.98 3.41 -16.16
C ILE A 174 -33.60 4.41 -15.07
N SER A 175 -34.50 4.65 -14.12
CA SER A 175 -34.31 5.52 -12.97
C SER A 175 -33.45 4.84 -11.89
N ASP A 176 -33.24 5.55 -10.77
CA ASP A 176 -32.47 5.10 -9.62
C ASP A 176 -33.13 3.95 -8.82
N ASP A 177 -34.38 3.60 -9.14
CA ASP A 177 -35.17 2.55 -8.48
C ASP A 177 -35.27 1.22 -9.25
N GLY A 178 -34.81 1.18 -10.50
CA GLY A 178 -34.74 -0.04 -11.34
C GLY A 178 -36.01 -0.39 -12.13
#